data_AF-A0A9P5YBH9-F1
#
_entry.id   AF-A0A9P5YBH9-F1
#
_cell.length_a   1.000
_cell.length_b   1.000
_cell.length_c   1.000
_cell.angle_alpha   90.00
_cell.angle_beta   90.00
_cell.angle_gamma   90.00
#
_symmetry.space_group_name_H-M   'P 1'
#
loop_
_entity.id
_entity.type
_entity.pdbx_description
1 polymer ?
#
loop_
_entity_poly.entity_id
_entity_poly.type
_entity_poly.pdbx_seq_one_letter_code
_entity_poly.pdbx_strand_id
1 'polypeptide(L)'
;MFRSTILLSFVAVALGLSAGDLKVSVKAISSSVDSVDDIVISAIVTNPTKEDIRVISKNNILDPTATKSFAVSKQGDELLFSGIRATYDFNAAGVYTTIPAGGSVAVNHTGLGALYDFEAAGTGTFSFSASTHFQTGPDAPIIEANTAPVDVTVKKDVKKRSFIPLERRLSTPTCGDGGRKQVITDSLTYARSLAGGAATDIRTHPNSAEFNTYFGGNSQDDIWYRHDIIAGDLSSSGTRIDPAGICGGSGGVIAYTLVVTSGGNIVGSDIYTCDIFFTSVGTTPSICSGGFDSTTSSRGGVILHELSHATSGTSDLGYGCSVTAGLSVANKRNNADNYRCMGLAIYKHYNC
;
A
#
# COMPACT_ATOMS: atom_id res chain seq x y z
N MET A 1 -29.58 -24.03 49.64
CA MET A 1 -29.42 -24.61 48.30
C MET A 1 -29.19 -23.48 47.31
N PHE A 2 -27.92 -23.12 47.04
CA PHE A 2 -27.56 -22.15 46.01
C PHE A 2 -27.03 -22.92 44.80
N ARG A 3 -27.73 -22.82 43.67
CA ARG A 3 -27.26 -23.32 42.38
C ARG A 3 -26.30 -22.28 41.80
N SER A 4 -25.01 -22.56 41.82
CA SER A 4 -24.04 -21.80 41.03
C SER A 4 -24.14 -22.25 39.58
N THR A 5 -24.74 -21.41 38.74
CA THR A 5 -24.71 -21.55 37.29
C THR A 5 -23.36 -21.04 36.80
N ILE A 6 -22.47 -21.95 36.41
CA ILE A 6 -21.21 -21.60 35.75
C ILE A 6 -21.56 -21.16 34.32
N LEU A 7 -21.49 -19.86 34.05
CA LEU A 7 -21.44 -19.36 32.66
C LEU A 7 -20.07 -19.76 32.08
N LEU A 8 -20.05 -20.77 31.21
CA LEU A 8 -18.93 -20.95 30.31
C LEU A 8 -18.97 -19.81 29.28
N SER A 9 -18.08 -18.84 29.45
CA SER A 9 -17.75 -17.90 28.39
C SER A 9 -16.98 -18.67 27.32
N PHE A 10 -17.60 -18.92 26.17
CA PHE A 10 -16.89 -19.42 24.99
C PHE A 10 -15.98 -18.31 24.49
N VAL A 11 -14.70 -18.35 24.87
CA VAL A 11 -13.66 -17.63 24.16
C VAL A 11 -13.55 -18.30 22.78
N ALA A 12 -14.12 -17.66 21.77
CA ALA A 12 -13.83 -18.01 20.39
C ALA A 12 -12.34 -17.78 20.17
N VAL A 13 -11.54 -18.85 20.20
CA VAL A 13 -10.17 -18.81 19.71
C VAL A 13 -10.30 -18.51 18.23
N ALA A 14 -9.97 -17.28 17.84
CA ALA A 14 -9.82 -16.93 16.43
C ALA A 14 -8.71 -17.82 15.88
N LEU A 15 -9.08 -18.90 15.21
CA LEU A 15 -8.14 -19.72 14.46
C LEU A 15 -7.48 -18.78 13.44
N GLY A 16 -6.15 -18.69 13.50
CA GLY A 16 -5.39 -17.91 12.55
C GLY A 16 -5.68 -18.40 11.14
N LEU A 17 -5.97 -17.46 10.24
CA LEU A 17 -6.21 -17.74 8.83
C LEU A 17 -4.95 -18.38 8.23
N SER A 18 -5.11 -19.41 7.40
CA SER A 18 -4.04 -20.20 6.79
C SER A 18 -4.16 -20.24 5.27
N ALA A 19 -3.04 -20.53 4.59
CA ALA A 19 -3.07 -20.87 3.17
C ALA A 19 -4.06 -22.03 2.93
N GLY A 20 -5.01 -21.83 2.01
CA GLY A 20 -6.11 -22.76 1.74
C GLY A 20 -7.47 -22.35 2.31
N ASP A 21 -7.51 -21.42 3.27
CA ASP A 21 -8.77 -20.90 3.84
C ASP A 21 -9.49 -19.93 2.90
N LEU A 22 -8.80 -19.45 1.87
CA LEU A 22 -9.39 -18.67 0.79
C LEU A 22 -8.99 -19.28 -0.56
N LYS A 23 -9.95 -19.32 -1.49
CA LYS A 23 -9.72 -19.68 -2.89
C LYS A 23 -9.96 -18.47 -3.76
N VAL A 24 -9.05 -18.21 -4.70
CA VAL A 24 -9.17 -17.09 -5.63
C VAL A 24 -9.30 -17.59 -7.05
N SER A 25 -10.33 -17.13 -7.74
CA SER A 25 -10.54 -17.35 -9.16
C SER A 25 -10.56 -16.01 -9.87
N VAL A 26 -9.77 -15.87 -10.94
CA VAL A 26 -9.78 -14.69 -11.81
C VAL A 26 -10.13 -15.09 -13.23
N LYS A 27 -10.90 -14.24 -13.90
CA LYS A 27 -11.34 -14.46 -15.28
C LYS A 27 -11.47 -13.13 -16.01
N ALA A 28 -10.88 -13.04 -17.20
CA ALA A 28 -11.16 -11.95 -18.12
C ALA A 28 -12.55 -12.15 -18.73
N ILE A 29 -13.35 -11.08 -18.77
CA ILE A 29 -14.67 -11.11 -19.41
C ILE A 29 -14.53 -11.34 -20.92
N SER A 30 -13.46 -10.82 -21.52
CA SER A 30 -13.02 -11.15 -22.88
C SER A 30 -11.52 -11.42 -22.90
N SER A 31 -11.09 -12.49 -23.58
CA SER A 31 -9.67 -12.79 -23.81
C SER A 31 -9.03 -11.93 -24.89
N SER A 32 -9.84 -11.15 -25.64
CA SER A 32 -9.35 -10.26 -26.69
C SER A 32 -10.22 -9.00 -26.80
N VAL A 33 -9.58 -7.84 -26.80
CA VAL A 33 -10.22 -6.51 -26.82
C VAL A 33 -9.54 -5.60 -27.83
N ASP A 34 -10.23 -4.56 -28.28
CA ASP A 34 -9.67 -3.58 -29.21
C ASP A 34 -8.91 -2.47 -28.45
N SER A 35 -9.40 -2.08 -27.26
CA SER A 35 -8.79 -1.05 -26.41
C SER A 35 -8.43 -1.57 -25.01
N VAL A 36 -7.44 -0.94 -24.37
CA VAL A 36 -7.13 -1.14 -22.94
C VAL A 36 -8.29 -0.72 -22.02
N ASP A 37 -9.19 0.14 -22.48
CA ASP A 37 -10.38 0.57 -21.72
C ASP A 37 -11.42 -0.55 -21.61
N ASP A 38 -11.40 -1.51 -22.53
CA ASP A 38 -12.35 -2.62 -22.60
C ASP A 38 -11.91 -3.81 -21.73
N ILE A 39 -10.74 -3.72 -21.08
CA ILE A 39 -10.24 -4.79 -20.22
C ILE A 39 -11.09 -4.83 -18.95
N VAL A 40 -11.79 -5.95 -18.78
CA VAL A 40 -12.55 -6.26 -17.56
C VAL A 40 -12.11 -7.61 -17.03
N ILE A 41 -11.67 -7.64 -15.77
CA ILE A 41 -11.29 -8.87 -15.07
C ILE A 41 -12.18 -9.04 -13.85
N SER A 42 -12.88 -10.16 -13.80
CA SER A 42 -13.67 -10.55 -12.64
C SER A 42 -12.82 -11.40 -11.72
N ALA A 43 -12.81 -11.06 -10.44
CA ALA A 43 -12.17 -11.83 -9.40
C ALA A 43 -13.21 -12.31 -8.40
N ILE A 44 -13.09 -13.57 -7.97
CA ILE A 44 -13.95 -14.20 -6.98
C ILE A 44 -13.07 -14.75 -5.88
N VAL A 45 -13.31 -14.32 -4.65
CA VAL A 45 -12.68 -14.87 -3.45
C VAL A 45 -13.71 -15.67 -2.69
N THR A 46 -13.44 -16.96 -2.52
CA THR A 46 -14.33 -17.94 -1.89
C THR A 46 -13.77 -18.36 -0.55
N ASN A 47 -14.63 -18.38 0.47
CA ASN A 47 -14.36 -18.95 1.78
C ASN A 47 -14.99 -20.36 1.85
N PRO A 48 -14.22 -21.45 1.73
CA PRO A 48 -14.74 -22.81 1.82
C PRO A 48 -14.93 -23.28 3.28
N THR A 49 -14.58 -22.46 4.28
CA THR A 49 -14.67 -22.82 5.70
C THR A 49 -16.09 -22.68 6.24
N LYS A 50 -16.29 -23.04 7.51
CA LYS A 50 -17.60 -22.98 8.18
C LYS A 50 -17.84 -21.69 8.97
N GLU A 51 -16.84 -20.83 9.05
CA GLU A 51 -16.91 -19.56 9.78
C GLU A 51 -16.70 -18.40 8.81
N ASP A 52 -17.25 -17.23 9.15
CA ASP A 52 -17.01 -16.02 8.37
C ASP A 52 -15.55 -15.59 8.46
N ILE A 53 -14.97 -15.18 7.34
CA ILE A 53 -13.60 -14.70 7.27
C ILE A 53 -13.62 -13.21 6.96
N ARG A 54 -13.08 -12.40 7.86
CA ARG A 54 -12.91 -10.96 7.66
C ARG A 54 -11.47 -10.67 7.27
N VAL A 55 -11.28 -9.99 6.14
CA VAL A 55 -9.96 -9.61 5.61
C VAL A 55 -9.89 -8.13 5.29
N ILE A 56 -8.68 -7.57 5.36
CA ILE A 56 -8.35 -6.29 4.74
C ILE A 56 -8.58 -6.44 3.24
N SER A 57 -9.48 -5.65 2.68
CA SER A 57 -9.86 -5.69 1.27
C SER A 57 -9.14 -4.65 0.42
N LYS A 58 -8.15 -3.96 0.99
CA LYS A 58 -7.40 -2.89 0.35
C LYS A 58 -6.09 -3.36 -0.24
N ASN A 59 -5.71 -2.79 -1.37
CA ASN A 59 -4.50 -3.11 -2.14
C ASN A 59 -4.32 -4.61 -2.47
N ASN A 60 -5.43 -5.30 -2.70
CA ASN A 60 -5.45 -6.67 -3.19
C ASN A 60 -6.61 -6.86 -4.18
N ILE A 61 -6.86 -8.10 -4.58
CA ILE A 61 -7.88 -8.42 -5.58
C ILE A 61 -9.33 -8.11 -5.13
N LEU A 62 -9.58 -7.89 -3.84
CA LEU A 62 -10.88 -7.46 -3.32
C LEU A 62 -11.08 -5.94 -3.36
N ASP A 63 -10.04 -5.17 -3.71
CA ASP A 63 -10.11 -3.71 -3.76
C ASP A 63 -10.70 -3.27 -5.12
N PRO A 64 -11.92 -2.70 -5.18
CA PRO A 64 -12.49 -2.25 -6.44
C PRO A 64 -11.94 -0.89 -6.91
N THR A 65 -11.05 -0.27 -6.13
CA THR A 65 -10.51 1.06 -6.41
C THR A 65 -9.28 0.99 -7.32
N ALA A 66 -8.70 2.14 -7.66
CA ALA A 66 -7.54 2.24 -8.55
C ALA A 66 -6.20 1.85 -7.88
N THR A 67 -6.21 0.93 -6.91
CA THR A 67 -5.01 0.37 -6.26
C THR A 67 -4.46 -0.84 -7.04
N LYS A 68 -3.33 -1.41 -6.61
CA LYS A 68 -2.64 -2.45 -7.38
C LYS A 68 -3.25 -3.84 -7.11
N SER A 69 -4.40 -4.12 -7.73
CA SER A 69 -5.03 -5.44 -7.64
C SER A 69 -4.38 -6.52 -8.52
N PHE A 70 -3.54 -6.13 -9.48
CA PHE A 70 -2.82 -7.05 -10.36
C PHE A 70 -1.34 -6.65 -10.52
N ALA A 71 -0.47 -7.63 -10.73
CA ALA A 71 0.77 -7.40 -11.47
C ALA A 71 0.49 -7.71 -12.94
N VAL A 72 0.81 -6.77 -13.82
CA VAL A 72 0.54 -6.89 -15.27
C VAL A 72 1.86 -7.02 -15.99
N SER A 73 2.01 -8.03 -16.83
CA SER A 73 3.24 -8.23 -17.60
C SER A 73 2.96 -8.51 -19.07
N LYS A 74 3.96 -8.27 -19.91
CA LYS A 74 3.98 -8.68 -21.31
C LYS A 74 5.32 -9.35 -21.57
N GLN A 75 5.29 -10.60 -22.03
CA GLN A 75 6.50 -11.40 -22.30
C GLN A 75 7.44 -11.53 -21.09
N GLY A 76 6.90 -11.47 -19.87
CA GLY A 76 7.66 -11.54 -18.62
C GLY A 76 8.08 -10.17 -18.07
N ASP A 77 8.01 -9.10 -18.86
CA ASP A 77 8.32 -7.75 -18.40
C ASP A 77 7.10 -7.13 -17.71
N GLU A 78 7.22 -6.80 -16.42
CA GLU A 78 6.15 -6.16 -15.66
C GLU A 78 5.97 -4.70 -16.10
N LEU A 79 4.72 -4.32 -16.35
CA LEU A 79 4.33 -2.94 -16.65
C LEU A 79 4.35 -2.11 -15.36
N LEU A 80 4.80 -0.86 -15.47
CA LEU A 80 4.72 0.06 -14.35
C LEU A 80 3.27 0.39 -13.99
N PHE A 81 2.97 0.22 -12.71
CA PHE A 81 1.72 0.68 -12.11
C PHE A 81 1.76 2.19 -11.83
N SER A 82 0.67 2.88 -12.16
CA SER A 82 0.47 4.34 -12.08
C SER A 82 -0.83 4.72 -11.35
N GLY A 83 -1.52 3.73 -10.77
CA GLY A 83 -2.67 3.97 -9.92
C GLY A 83 -2.30 4.47 -8.51
N ILE A 84 -3.24 4.34 -7.60
CA ILE A 84 -3.16 4.82 -6.22
C ILE A 84 -2.39 3.83 -5.36
N ARG A 85 -1.55 4.35 -4.46
CA ARG A 85 -0.96 3.63 -3.34
C ARG A 85 -1.34 4.35 -2.06
N ALA A 86 -1.79 3.65 -1.03
CA ALA A 86 -2.52 4.31 0.05
C ALA A 86 -2.26 3.70 1.42
N THR A 87 -2.04 4.57 2.40
CA THR A 87 -2.04 4.20 3.82
C THR A 87 -3.47 4.24 4.38
N TYR A 88 -3.83 3.24 5.18
CA TYR A 88 -5.16 3.11 5.79
C TYR A 88 -5.14 3.14 7.32
N ASP A 89 -6.23 3.62 7.93
CA ASP A 89 -6.59 3.44 9.33
C ASP A 89 -7.31 2.11 9.49
N PHE A 90 -6.60 1.13 10.06
CA PHE A 90 -7.12 -0.22 10.25
C PHE A 90 -8.18 -0.34 11.36
N ASN A 91 -8.56 0.75 12.02
CA ASN A 91 -9.74 0.80 12.88
C ASN A 91 -11.03 1.09 12.09
N ALA A 92 -10.92 1.64 10.87
CA ALA A 92 -12.07 1.96 10.04
C ALA A 92 -12.71 0.68 9.48
N ALA A 93 -14.01 0.50 9.68
CA ALA A 93 -14.70 -0.71 9.20
C ALA A 93 -14.58 -0.92 7.68
N GLY A 94 -14.55 0.18 6.90
CA GLY A 94 -14.51 0.17 5.44
C GLY A 94 -13.21 -0.32 4.80
N VAL A 95 -12.16 -0.62 5.59
CA VAL A 95 -10.94 -1.27 5.08
C VAL A 95 -11.07 -2.79 5.02
N TYR A 96 -12.15 -3.34 5.60
CA TYR A 96 -12.37 -4.78 5.68
C TYR A 96 -13.57 -5.23 4.86
N THR A 97 -13.47 -6.45 4.35
CA THR A 97 -14.59 -7.20 3.77
C THR A 97 -14.74 -8.51 4.52
N THR A 98 -15.98 -8.87 4.83
CA THR A 98 -16.33 -10.20 5.37
C THR A 98 -16.76 -11.10 4.21
N ILE A 99 -16.12 -12.26 4.10
CA ILE A 99 -16.45 -13.33 3.15
C ILE A 99 -17.23 -14.39 3.95
N PRO A 100 -18.54 -14.57 3.68
CA PRO A 100 -19.36 -15.48 4.48
C PRO A 100 -18.85 -16.92 4.45
N ALA A 101 -19.12 -17.68 5.52
CA ALA A 101 -18.89 -19.12 5.56
C ALA A 101 -19.51 -19.85 4.35
N GLY A 102 -18.72 -20.66 3.65
CA GLY A 102 -19.14 -21.33 2.41
C GLY A 102 -19.48 -20.39 1.24
N GLY A 103 -19.29 -19.08 1.42
CA GLY A 103 -19.70 -18.02 0.50
C GLY A 103 -18.57 -17.49 -0.37
N SER A 104 -18.87 -16.46 -1.16
CA SER A 104 -17.89 -15.80 -2.02
C SER A 104 -18.20 -14.31 -2.18
N VAL A 105 -17.15 -13.53 -2.43
CA VAL A 105 -17.23 -12.13 -2.83
C VAL A 105 -16.67 -12.01 -4.24
N ALA A 106 -17.39 -11.32 -5.12
CA ALA A 106 -16.97 -11.06 -6.49
C ALA A 106 -16.71 -9.56 -6.70
N VAL A 107 -15.60 -9.24 -7.37
CA VAL A 107 -15.21 -7.87 -7.72
C VAL A 107 -14.86 -7.83 -9.19
N ASN A 108 -15.45 -6.88 -9.92
CA ASN A 108 -15.09 -6.61 -11.30
C ASN A 108 -14.11 -5.44 -11.34
N HIS A 109 -12.94 -5.69 -11.90
CA HIS A 109 -11.90 -4.71 -12.13
C HIS A 109 -12.06 -4.15 -13.54
N THR A 110 -12.24 -2.83 -13.62
CA THR A 110 -12.41 -2.06 -14.86
C THR A 110 -11.44 -0.87 -14.83
N GLY A 111 -11.25 -0.19 -15.97
CA GLY A 111 -10.37 0.99 -16.01
C GLY A 111 -8.88 0.66 -15.81
N LEU A 112 -8.49 -0.61 -15.96
CA LEU A 112 -7.11 -1.07 -15.80
C LEU A 112 -6.15 -0.35 -16.77
N GLY A 113 -6.64 0.06 -17.94
CA GLY A 113 -5.89 0.86 -18.92
C GLY A 113 -5.31 2.18 -18.37
N ALA A 114 -5.94 2.76 -17.35
CA ALA A 114 -5.45 3.97 -16.67
C ALA A 114 -4.46 3.70 -15.54
N LEU A 115 -4.27 2.43 -15.16
CA LEU A 115 -3.44 2.04 -14.03
C LEU A 115 -2.07 1.52 -14.47
N TYR A 116 -1.87 1.14 -15.73
CA TYR A 116 -0.60 0.61 -16.22
C TYR A 116 -0.16 1.27 -17.52
N ASP A 117 1.16 1.31 -17.76
CA ASP A 117 1.75 1.93 -18.95
C ASP A 117 1.70 1.01 -20.19
N PHE A 118 0.50 0.69 -20.67
CA PHE A 118 0.29 -0.14 -21.87
C PHE A 118 0.90 0.46 -23.13
N GLU A 119 0.99 1.79 -23.22
CA GLU A 119 1.53 2.50 -24.36
C GLU A 119 3.00 2.17 -24.60
N ALA A 120 3.80 2.18 -23.53
CA ALA A 120 5.21 1.81 -23.58
C ALA A 120 5.41 0.35 -23.98
N ALA A 121 4.46 -0.53 -23.63
CA ALA A 121 4.52 -1.96 -23.96
C ALA A 121 4.02 -2.28 -25.38
N GLY A 122 3.14 -1.46 -25.98
CA GLY A 122 2.53 -1.69 -27.29
C GLY A 122 1.46 -2.79 -27.29
N THR A 123 0.69 -2.93 -28.37
CA THR A 123 -0.36 -3.98 -28.54
C THR A 123 0.18 -5.40 -28.34
N GLY A 124 -0.66 -6.33 -27.88
CA GLY A 124 -0.28 -7.74 -27.68
C GLY A 124 -1.05 -8.40 -26.54
N THR A 125 -0.56 -9.57 -26.11
CA THR A 125 -1.12 -10.32 -24.98
C THR A 125 -0.45 -9.87 -23.67
N PHE A 126 -1.28 -9.48 -22.71
CA PHE A 126 -0.88 -9.09 -21.36
C PHE A 126 -1.36 -10.13 -20.37
N SER A 127 -0.50 -10.49 -19.43
CA SER A 127 -0.82 -11.43 -18.35
C SER A 127 -1.09 -10.66 -17.06
N PHE A 128 -2.19 -11.00 -16.40
CA PHE A 128 -2.67 -10.36 -15.18
C PHE A 128 -2.60 -11.36 -14.03
N SER A 129 -1.62 -11.17 -13.15
CA SER A 129 -1.45 -11.96 -11.91
C SER A 129 -2.14 -11.23 -10.77
N ALA A 130 -3.12 -11.86 -10.13
CA ALA A 130 -3.86 -11.24 -9.03
C ALA A 130 -2.98 -11.01 -7.79
N SER A 131 -3.13 -9.86 -7.13
CA SER A 131 -2.60 -9.63 -5.79
C SER A 131 -3.49 -10.34 -4.77
N THR A 132 -3.01 -11.43 -4.19
CA THR A 132 -3.78 -12.27 -3.25
C THR A 132 -3.24 -12.21 -1.83
N HIS A 133 -2.55 -11.12 -1.47
CA HIS A 133 -2.07 -10.90 -0.10
C HIS A 133 -3.26 -10.49 0.79
N PHE A 134 -3.77 -11.44 1.57
CA PHE A 134 -4.84 -11.20 2.52
C PHE A 134 -4.30 -11.16 3.95
N GLN A 135 -4.83 -10.24 4.75
CA GLN A 135 -4.55 -10.12 6.18
C GLN A 135 -5.89 -9.95 6.91
N THR A 136 -6.05 -10.57 8.09
CA THR A 136 -7.26 -10.36 8.93
C THR A 136 -7.17 -9.11 9.81
N GLY A 137 -5.99 -8.49 9.86
CA GLY A 137 -5.67 -7.25 10.53
C GLY A 137 -4.22 -6.82 10.21
N PRO A 138 -3.82 -5.59 10.54
CA PRO A 138 -2.51 -5.06 10.13
C PRO A 138 -1.32 -5.88 10.65
N ASP A 139 -1.41 -6.46 11.85
CA ASP A 139 -0.33 -7.29 12.39
C ASP A 139 -0.55 -8.80 12.17
N ALA A 140 -1.63 -9.17 11.46
CA ALA A 140 -1.90 -10.55 11.13
C ALA A 140 -1.00 -11.01 9.98
N PRO A 141 -0.53 -12.28 9.99
CA PRO A 141 0.26 -12.83 8.89
C PRO A 141 -0.43 -12.66 7.53
N ILE A 142 0.36 -12.42 6.50
CA ILE A 142 -0.12 -12.43 5.12
C ILE A 142 -0.41 -13.88 4.72
N ILE A 143 -1.57 -14.07 4.11
CA ILE A 143 -1.96 -15.33 3.48
C ILE A 143 -2.13 -15.07 1.99
N GLU A 144 -1.42 -15.88 1.22
CA GLU A 144 -1.49 -15.83 -0.23
C GLU A 144 -2.34 -16.99 -0.74
N ALA A 145 -3.31 -16.66 -1.59
CA ALA A 145 -4.07 -17.66 -2.32
C ALA A 145 -3.45 -17.86 -3.70
N ASN A 146 -3.15 -19.11 -4.05
CA ASN A 146 -2.67 -19.44 -5.39
C ASN A 146 -3.78 -19.20 -6.42
N THR A 147 -3.45 -18.49 -7.48
CA THR A 147 -4.33 -18.34 -8.64
C THR A 147 -3.49 -18.19 -9.90
N ALA A 148 -3.98 -18.76 -11.01
CA ALA A 148 -3.28 -18.63 -12.28
C ALA A 148 -3.47 -17.22 -12.85
N PRO A 149 -2.45 -16.67 -13.53
CA PRO A 149 -2.62 -15.44 -14.29
C PRO A 149 -3.71 -15.58 -15.36
N VAL A 150 -4.29 -14.46 -15.75
CA VAL A 150 -5.25 -14.37 -16.85
C VAL A 150 -4.65 -13.56 -17.98
N ASP A 151 -4.80 -14.06 -19.20
CA ASP A 151 -4.28 -13.38 -20.39
C ASP A 151 -5.38 -12.63 -21.14
N VAL A 152 -5.07 -11.39 -21.55
CA VAL A 152 -5.93 -10.56 -22.41
C VAL A 152 -5.12 -9.98 -23.55
N THR A 153 -5.61 -10.16 -24.78
CA THR A 153 -4.98 -9.61 -25.98
C THR A 153 -5.60 -8.27 -26.36
N VAL A 154 -4.80 -7.20 -26.35
CA VAL A 154 -5.21 -5.85 -26.82
C VAL A 154 -4.73 -5.63 -28.25
N LYS A 155 -5.66 -5.38 -29.16
CA LYS A 155 -5.39 -5.40 -30.61
C LYS A 155 -5.03 -4.04 -31.21
N LYS A 156 -5.52 -2.93 -30.67
CA LYS A 156 -5.42 -1.62 -31.35
C LYS A 156 -4.98 -0.49 -30.41
N ASP A 157 -5.82 -0.13 -29.46
CA ASP A 157 -5.62 1.08 -28.66
C ASP A 157 -4.96 0.76 -27.33
N VAL A 158 -3.68 1.14 -27.24
CA VAL A 158 -2.86 1.09 -26.03
C VAL A 158 -2.41 2.49 -25.60
N LYS A 159 -3.01 3.56 -26.14
CA LYS A 159 -2.58 4.92 -25.81
C LYS A 159 -2.71 5.18 -24.31
N LYS A 160 -1.77 5.94 -23.77
CA LYS A 160 -1.75 6.20 -22.32
C LYS A 160 -3.04 6.85 -21.85
N ARG A 161 -3.61 6.32 -20.77
CA ARG A 161 -4.71 6.93 -20.04
C ARG A 161 -4.16 7.54 -18.76
N SER A 162 -4.54 8.79 -18.47
CA SER A 162 -4.20 9.42 -17.21
C SER A 162 -5.34 9.23 -16.23
N PHE A 163 -5.10 8.47 -15.16
CA PHE A 163 -6.05 8.38 -14.04
C PHE A 163 -6.31 9.77 -13.44
N ILE A 164 -5.26 10.60 -13.35
CA ILE A 164 -5.34 12.03 -13.07
C ILE A 164 -4.26 12.75 -13.91
N PRO A 165 -4.56 13.90 -14.54
CA PRO A 165 -3.53 14.75 -15.12
C PRO A 165 -2.69 15.34 -13.98
N LEU A 166 -1.45 14.86 -13.79
CA LEU A 166 -0.55 15.49 -12.83
C LEU A 166 0.37 16.47 -13.56
N GLU A 167 0.34 17.72 -13.12
CA GLU A 167 1.32 18.71 -13.51
C GLU A 167 2.39 18.80 -12.41
N ARG A 168 3.48 18.04 -12.61
CA ARG A 168 4.79 18.14 -11.91
C ARG A 168 4.89 17.48 -10.53
N ARG A 169 6.14 17.09 -10.22
CA ARG A 169 6.59 16.72 -8.87
C ARG A 169 6.56 17.98 -8.00
N LEU A 170 5.88 17.93 -6.86
CA LEU A 170 5.82 19.01 -5.88
C LEU A 170 6.18 18.47 -4.50
N SER A 171 7.25 19.02 -3.92
CA SER A 171 7.69 18.69 -2.55
C SER A 171 7.37 19.82 -1.55
N THR A 172 6.59 20.83 -1.96
CA THR A 172 6.09 21.91 -1.10
C THR A 172 4.61 21.66 -0.77
N PRO A 173 4.24 21.49 0.51
CA PRO A 173 2.86 21.34 0.91
C PRO A 173 2.00 22.54 0.48
N THR A 174 0.86 22.25 -0.17
CA THR A 174 -0.19 23.24 -0.43
C THR A 174 -1.50 22.79 0.20
N CYS A 175 -2.13 23.71 0.91
CA CYS A 175 -3.46 23.52 1.51
C CYS A 175 -4.06 24.91 1.75
N GLY A 176 -5.34 25.08 1.41
CA GLY A 176 -6.06 26.35 1.62
C GLY A 176 -6.28 26.67 3.10
N ASP A 177 -6.30 25.64 3.95
CA ASP A 177 -6.34 25.78 5.41
C ASP A 177 -4.91 25.91 5.96
N GLY A 178 -4.63 27.04 6.62
CA GLY A 178 -3.30 27.33 7.15
C GLY A 178 -2.83 26.39 8.27
N GLY A 179 -3.76 25.89 9.10
CA GLY A 179 -3.44 24.94 10.18
C GLY A 179 -3.10 23.56 9.61
N ARG A 180 -3.92 23.05 8.69
CA ARG A 180 -3.64 21.81 7.97
C ARG A 180 -2.35 21.90 7.15
N LYS A 181 -2.09 23.06 6.50
CA LYS A 181 -0.83 23.30 5.80
C LYS A 181 0.36 23.16 6.73
N GLN A 182 0.29 23.73 7.94
CA GLN A 182 1.36 23.61 8.93
C GLN A 182 1.55 22.14 9.37
N VAL A 183 0.46 21.42 9.64
CA VAL A 183 0.53 19.99 10.01
C VAL A 183 1.21 19.17 8.91
N ILE A 184 0.89 19.39 7.63
CA ILE A 184 1.56 18.68 6.52
C ILE A 184 3.06 19.07 6.48
N THR A 185 3.37 20.36 6.64
CA THR A 185 4.75 20.86 6.64
C THR A 185 5.60 20.24 7.75
N ASP A 186 5.06 20.17 8.96
CA ASP A 186 5.74 19.55 10.10
C ASP A 186 5.92 18.05 9.88
N SER A 187 4.89 17.38 9.35
CA SER A 187 4.92 15.94 9.08
C SER A 187 5.95 15.59 8.00
N LEU A 188 6.06 16.40 6.95
CA LEU A 188 7.08 16.26 5.93
C LEU A 188 8.50 16.49 6.49
N THR A 189 8.65 17.48 7.37
CA THR A 189 9.93 17.74 8.06
C THR A 189 10.35 16.54 8.90
N TYR A 190 9.42 15.96 9.67
CA TYR A 190 9.67 14.73 10.41
C TYR A 190 9.98 13.55 9.48
N ALA A 191 9.23 13.35 8.41
CA ALA A 191 9.48 12.25 7.47
C ALA A 191 10.90 12.29 6.89
N ARG A 192 11.37 13.48 6.48
CA ARG A 192 12.75 13.69 6.02
C ARG A 192 13.76 13.42 7.12
N SER A 193 13.50 13.86 8.36
CA SER A 193 14.36 13.57 9.51
C SER A 193 14.41 12.07 9.84
N LEU A 194 13.29 11.36 9.75
CA LEU A 194 13.23 9.90 9.96
C LEU A 194 14.05 9.17 8.89
N ALA A 195 13.89 9.55 7.62
CA ALA A 195 14.66 8.99 6.52
C ALA A 195 16.16 9.29 6.62
N GLY A 196 16.52 10.55 6.94
CA GLY A 196 17.92 10.95 7.12
C GLY A 196 18.59 10.27 8.32
N GLY A 197 17.83 10.08 9.41
CA GLY A 197 18.25 9.28 10.56
C GLY A 197 18.52 7.83 10.18
N ALA A 198 17.61 7.20 9.42
CA ALA A 198 17.79 5.85 8.91
C ALA A 198 18.99 5.72 7.94
N ALA A 199 19.16 6.66 7.02
CA ALA A 199 20.32 6.70 6.13
C ALA A 199 21.63 6.84 6.92
N THR A 200 21.65 7.68 7.96
CA THR A 200 22.81 7.82 8.84
C THR A 200 23.10 6.52 9.57
N ASP A 201 22.08 5.90 10.17
CA ASP A 201 22.22 4.64 10.91
C ASP A 201 22.77 3.51 10.03
N ILE A 202 22.29 3.36 8.80
CA ILE A 202 22.80 2.35 7.85
C ILE A 202 24.31 2.51 7.63
N ARG A 203 24.82 3.74 7.61
CA ARG A 203 26.24 4.03 7.38
C ARG A 203 27.08 3.88 8.64
N THR A 204 26.56 4.28 9.80
CA THR A 204 27.31 4.26 11.07
C THR A 204 27.20 2.94 11.82
N HIS A 205 26.09 2.23 11.64
CA HIS A 205 25.74 0.96 12.26
C HIS A 205 25.22 -0.03 11.20
N PRO A 206 26.06 -0.46 10.24
CA PRO A 206 25.63 -1.31 9.12
C PRO A 206 24.91 -2.60 9.53
N ASN A 207 25.16 -3.11 10.74
CA ASN A 207 24.51 -4.31 11.27
C ASN A 207 23.49 -3.99 12.37
N SER A 208 22.87 -2.80 12.36
CA SER A 208 21.84 -2.44 13.35
C SER A 208 20.69 -3.46 13.36
N ALA A 209 20.06 -3.60 14.52
CA ALA A 209 18.92 -4.52 14.66
C ALA A 209 17.76 -4.07 13.75
N GLU A 210 17.62 -2.76 13.56
CA GLU A 210 16.64 -2.10 12.73
C GLU A 210 16.85 -2.43 11.25
N PHE A 211 18.09 -2.29 10.74
CA PHE A 211 18.39 -2.68 9.36
C PHE A 211 18.16 -4.18 9.13
N ASN A 212 18.64 -5.04 10.02
CA ASN A 212 18.46 -6.48 9.89
C ASN A 212 16.99 -6.91 9.93
N THR A 213 16.20 -6.30 10.81
CA THR A 213 14.76 -6.54 10.94
C THR A 213 14.03 -6.15 9.65
N TYR A 214 14.19 -4.91 9.19
CA TYR A 214 13.34 -4.37 8.12
C TYR A 214 13.93 -4.53 6.71
N PHE A 215 15.23 -4.73 6.56
CA PHE A 215 15.88 -4.84 5.24
C PHE A 215 16.97 -5.92 5.17
N GLY A 216 17.14 -6.75 6.21
CA GLY A 216 18.15 -7.81 6.24
C GLY A 216 18.19 -8.65 4.95
N GLY A 217 19.40 -8.85 4.43
CA GLY A 217 19.66 -9.51 3.15
C GLY A 217 19.69 -8.59 1.93
N ASN A 218 19.26 -7.33 2.05
CA ASN A 218 19.39 -6.33 0.98
C ASN A 218 20.76 -5.64 0.98
N SER A 219 21.09 -5.00 -0.16
CA SER A 219 22.25 -4.11 -0.25
C SER A 219 22.05 -2.87 0.61
N GLN A 220 22.97 -2.64 1.55
CA GLN A 220 22.99 -1.43 2.37
C GLN A 220 23.08 -0.17 1.52
N ASP A 221 23.87 -0.16 0.45
CA ASP A 221 24.02 1.00 -0.42
C ASP A 221 22.71 1.35 -1.13
N ASP A 222 21.95 0.36 -1.59
CA ASP A 222 20.65 0.59 -2.25
C ASP A 222 19.60 1.10 -1.25
N ILE A 223 19.51 0.49 -0.06
CA ILE A 223 18.55 0.93 0.97
C ILE A 223 18.93 2.31 1.53
N TRP A 224 20.23 2.55 1.75
CA TRP A 224 20.74 3.86 2.12
C TRP A 224 20.36 4.92 1.09
N TYR A 225 20.63 4.67 -0.19
CA TYR A 225 20.37 5.64 -1.27
C TYR A 225 18.89 5.99 -1.36
N ARG A 226 18.00 5.03 -1.15
CA ARG A 226 16.56 5.25 -1.14
C ARG A 226 16.12 6.14 0.03
N HIS A 227 16.64 5.91 1.23
CA HIS A 227 16.40 6.79 2.37
C HIS A 227 17.01 8.19 2.17
N ASP A 228 18.19 8.28 1.56
CA ASP A 228 18.87 9.54 1.24
C ASP A 228 18.07 10.39 0.24
N ILE A 229 17.52 9.77 -0.82
CA ILE A 229 16.61 10.46 -1.74
C ILE A 229 15.36 10.97 -1.01
N ILE A 230 14.76 10.17 -0.12
CA ILE A 230 13.59 10.61 0.64
C ILE A 230 13.94 11.80 1.54
N ALA A 231 15.08 11.76 2.22
CA ALA A 231 15.55 12.84 3.08
C ALA A 231 15.86 14.11 2.28
N GLY A 232 16.45 13.94 1.09
CA GLY A 232 16.85 14.98 0.15
C GLY A 232 15.78 15.39 -0.87
N ASP A 233 14.55 14.88 -0.78
CA ASP A 233 13.44 15.31 -1.63
C ASP A 233 13.13 16.78 -1.32
N LEU A 234 13.71 17.71 -2.07
CA LEU A 234 13.64 19.15 -1.84
C LEU A 234 12.66 19.86 -2.78
N SER A 235 12.24 21.06 -2.35
CA SER A 235 11.09 21.83 -2.84
C SER A 235 10.94 21.99 -4.36
N SER A 236 9.70 21.82 -4.82
CA SER A 236 9.15 22.36 -6.06
C SER A 236 7.70 22.84 -5.83
N SER A 237 7.22 23.75 -6.67
CA SER A 237 6.00 24.58 -6.45
C SER A 237 4.78 24.13 -7.25
N GLY A 238 3.61 24.05 -6.59
CA GLY A 238 2.29 23.90 -7.25
C GLY A 238 1.14 23.58 -6.27
N THR A 239 -0.10 23.67 -6.75
CA THR A 239 -1.32 23.51 -5.94
C THR A 239 -1.86 22.09 -6.05
N ARG A 240 -2.24 21.46 -4.93
CA ARG A 240 -2.86 20.13 -4.92
C ARG A 240 -4.21 20.12 -4.19
N ILE A 241 -5.20 19.56 -4.84
CA ILE A 241 -6.55 19.24 -4.33
C ILE A 241 -6.70 17.73 -4.57
N ASP A 242 -7.31 16.96 -3.65
CA ASP A 242 -7.60 15.52 -3.85
C ASP A 242 -8.37 15.30 -5.18
N PRO A 243 -7.70 14.95 -6.28
CA PRO A 243 -8.29 15.07 -7.60
C PRO A 243 -9.08 13.82 -7.97
N ALA A 244 -8.82 12.70 -7.29
CA ALA A 244 -9.52 11.44 -7.47
C ALA A 244 -10.64 11.22 -6.44
N GLY A 245 -10.85 12.17 -5.53
CA GLY A 245 -11.88 12.08 -4.50
C GLY A 245 -11.69 10.88 -3.56
N ILE A 246 -10.45 10.42 -3.40
CA ILE A 246 -10.11 9.21 -2.65
C ILE A 246 -10.26 9.44 -1.15
N CYS A 247 -10.08 10.69 -0.71
CA CYS A 247 -10.37 11.09 0.65
C CYS A 247 -11.88 11.20 0.93
N GLY A 248 -12.74 11.09 -0.10
CA GLY A 248 -14.18 11.08 0.04
C GLY A 248 -14.72 9.72 0.50
N GLY A 249 -15.10 9.62 1.79
CA GLY A 249 -15.92 8.51 2.30
C GLY A 249 -15.23 7.60 3.34
N SER A 250 -16.02 6.68 3.89
CA SER A 250 -15.72 5.78 5.02
C SER A 250 -14.63 4.71 4.78
N GLY A 251 -13.75 4.92 3.80
CA GLY A 251 -12.75 3.96 3.33
C GLY A 251 -11.49 3.86 4.18
N GLY A 252 -11.36 4.67 5.23
CA GLY A 252 -10.22 4.62 6.15
C GLY A 252 -8.91 5.16 5.57
N VAL A 253 -8.90 5.78 4.39
CA VAL A 253 -7.65 6.29 3.79
C VAL A 253 -7.10 7.44 4.64
N ILE A 254 -5.84 7.31 5.05
CA ILE A 254 -5.10 8.35 5.79
C ILE A 254 -4.43 9.29 4.80
N ALA A 255 -3.69 8.71 3.85
CA ALA A 255 -2.97 9.41 2.80
C ALA A 255 -2.83 8.47 1.60
N TYR A 256 -2.52 9.04 0.44
CA TYR A 256 -2.22 8.25 -0.73
C TYR A 256 -1.23 8.96 -1.67
N THR A 257 -0.50 8.17 -2.44
CA THR A 257 0.43 8.59 -3.46
C THR A 257 -0.09 8.23 -4.85
N LEU A 258 0.06 9.19 -5.77
CA LEU A 258 -0.09 8.96 -7.21
C LEU A 258 1.27 9.09 -7.88
N VAL A 259 1.50 8.23 -8.87
CA VAL A 259 2.76 8.17 -9.62
C VAL A 259 2.45 8.29 -11.10
N VAL A 260 3.03 9.30 -11.76
CA VAL A 260 3.02 9.41 -13.22
C VAL A 260 4.19 8.66 -13.78
N THR A 261 3.90 7.75 -14.70
CA THR A 261 4.90 7.03 -15.46
C THR A 261 4.99 7.57 -16.89
N SER A 262 6.14 7.46 -17.53
CA SER A 262 6.28 7.71 -18.97
C SER A 262 7.50 6.94 -19.47
N GLY A 263 7.33 6.18 -20.56
CA GLY A 263 8.42 5.41 -21.15
C GLY A 263 9.09 4.47 -20.15
N GLY A 264 8.30 3.80 -19.30
CA GLY A 264 8.83 2.88 -18.29
C GLY A 264 9.57 3.53 -17.12
N ASN A 265 9.40 4.85 -16.90
CA ASN A 265 10.02 5.57 -15.78
C ASN A 265 8.98 6.34 -14.96
N ILE A 266 9.23 6.54 -13.67
CA ILE A 266 8.46 7.47 -12.84
C ILE A 266 8.91 8.90 -13.15
N VAL A 267 8.03 9.70 -13.76
CA VAL A 267 8.32 11.09 -14.14
C VAL A 267 7.67 12.12 -13.22
N GLY A 268 6.62 11.73 -12.50
CA GLY A 268 5.92 12.59 -11.55
C GLY A 268 5.38 11.81 -10.36
N SER A 269 5.18 12.47 -9.23
CA SER A 269 4.50 11.89 -8.08
C SER A 269 3.94 12.97 -7.16
N ASP A 270 2.82 12.63 -6.54
CA ASP A 270 2.01 13.50 -5.71
C ASP A 270 1.53 12.73 -4.49
N ILE A 271 1.55 13.37 -3.31
CA ILE A 271 1.00 12.81 -2.07
C ILE A 271 -0.19 13.67 -1.66
N TYR A 272 -1.27 13.01 -1.28
CA TYR A 272 -2.51 13.63 -0.80
C TYR A 272 -2.83 13.10 0.59
N THR A 273 -3.20 14.00 1.50
CA THR A 273 -3.60 13.65 2.87
C THR A 273 -5.10 13.84 3.05
N CYS A 274 -5.73 12.88 3.72
CA CYS A 274 -7.17 12.87 3.98
C CYS A 274 -7.49 13.40 5.39
N ASP A 275 -8.77 13.63 5.70
CA ASP A 275 -9.18 14.20 6.99
C ASP A 275 -8.66 13.40 8.21
N ILE A 276 -8.64 12.07 8.11
CA ILE A 276 -8.13 11.16 9.14
C ILE A 276 -6.68 11.48 9.53
N PHE A 277 -5.84 11.91 8.58
CA PHE A 277 -4.47 12.34 8.84
C PHE A 277 -4.41 13.46 9.88
N PHE A 278 -5.34 14.41 9.81
CA PHE A 278 -5.39 15.57 10.70
C PHE A 278 -6.08 15.25 12.03
N THR A 279 -7.06 14.36 12.04
CA THR A 279 -7.91 14.14 13.23
C THR A 279 -7.48 12.96 14.09
N SER A 280 -6.88 11.93 13.48
CA SER A 280 -6.75 10.61 14.12
C SER A 280 -5.34 10.05 14.12
N VAL A 281 -4.40 10.68 13.41
CA VAL A 281 -2.99 10.26 13.38
C VAL A 281 -2.17 11.04 14.40
N GLY A 282 -1.39 10.31 15.21
CA GLY A 282 -0.48 10.85 16.22
C GLY A 282 0.70 11.62 15.61
N THR A 283 1.40 12.37 16.47
CA THR A 283 2.61 13.08 16.07
C THR A 283 3.83 12.14 16.09
N THR A 284 4.92 12.48 15.40
CA THR A 284 6.15 11.66 15.50
C THR A 284 6.67 11.57 16.95
N PRO A 285 6.72 12.64 17.76
CA PRO A 285 7.16 12.53 19.15
C PRO A 285 6.27 11.65 20.04
N SER A 286 4.98 11.48 19.73
CA SER A 286 4.10 10.64 20.56
C SER A 286 4.46 9.15 20.57
N ILE A 287 5.33 8.69 19.66
CA ILE A 287 5.82 7.31 19.69
C ILE A 287 6.79 7.04 20.84
N CYS A 288 7.37 8.07 21.47
CA CYS A 288 8.27 7.90 22.62
C CYS A 288 7.54 7.37 23.86
N SER A 289 6.33 7.87 24.11
CA SER A 289 5.44 7.38 25.16
C SER A 289 4.52 6.24 24.71
N GLY A 290 4.51 5.91 23.41
CA GLY A 290 3.60 4.96 22.79
C GLY A 290 4.29 3.86 22.00
N GLY A 291 3.51 3.17 21.17
CA GLY A 291 4.02 2.26 20.13
C GLY A 291 4.09 2.95 18.77
N PHE A 292 4.81 2.35 17.82
CA PHE A 292 4.87 2.82 16.44
C PHE A 292 4.28 1.83 15.42
N ASP A 293 3.81 0.65 15.87
CA ASP A 293 3.34 -0.40 14.98
C ASP A 293 2.11 0.03 14.17
N SER A 294 1.11 0.64 14.83
CA SER A 294 -0.09 1.17 14.18
C SER A 294 0.24 2.24 13.14
N THR A 295 -0.37 2.16 11.95
CA THR A 295 -0.25 3.18 10.89
C THR A 295 -0.67 4.58 11.33
N THR A 296 -1.55 4.69 12.33
CA THR A 296 -2.00 5.96 12.90
C THR A 296 -1.07 6.53 13.98
N SER A 297 0.05 5.88 14.30
CA SER A 297 0.93 6.31 15.40
C SER A 297 1.70 7.61 15.13
N SER A 298 2.04 7.89 13.87
CA SER A 298 2.93 9.00 13.51
C SER A 298 2.64 9.56 12.12
N ARG A 299 2.24 10.83 12.04
CA ARG A 299 2.08 11.57 10.78
C ARG A 299 3.37 11.65 9.99
N GLY A 300 4.53 11.81 10.65
CA GLY A 300 5.83 11.75 9.97
C GLY A 300 6.12 10.37 9.40
N GLY A 301 5.71 9.31 10.09
CA GLY A 301 5.79 7.93 9.59
C GLY A 301 4.88 7.68 8.38
N VAL A 302 3.66 8.21 8.39
CA VAL A 302 2.74 8.15 7.24
C VAL A 302 3.35 8.87 6.04
N ILE A 303 3.86 10.09 6.21
CA ILE A 303 4.48 10.81 5.08
C ILE A 303 5.76 10.11 4.60
N LEU A 304 6.54 9.46 5.48
CA LEU A 304 7.69 8.64 5.08
C LEU A 304 7.26 7.44 4.21
N HIS A 305 6.18 6.74 4.59
CA HIS A 305 5.59 5.68 3.79
C HIS A 305 5.25 6.19 2.37
N GLU A 306 4.49 7.28 2.28
CA GLU A 306 4.06 7.85 1.00
C GLU A 306 5.25 8.37 0.16
N LEU A 307 6.26 8.98 0.79
CA LEU A 307 7.47 9.41 0.09
C LEU A 307 8.25 8.23 -0.50
N SER A 308 8.22 7.06 0.13
CA SER A 308 8.86 5.86 -0.44
C SER A 308 8.19 5.44 -1.76
N HIS A 309 6.87 5.59 -1.89
CA HIS A 309 6.18 5.38 -3.17
C HIS A 309 6.62 6.41 -4.20
N ALA A 310 6.63 7.68 -3.79
CA ALA A 310 6.85 8.83 -4.66
C ALA A 310 8.28 8.89 -5.23
N THR A 311 9.28 8.49 -4.43
CA THR A 311 10.70 8.59 -4.79
C THR A 311 11.27 7.27 -5.29
N SER A 312 10.83 6.17 -4.70
CA SER A 312 11.49 4.86 -4.79
C SER A 312 10.61 3.78 -5.40
N GLY A 313 9.37 4.11 -5.75
CA GLY A 313 8.47 3.23 -6.49
C GLY A 313 7.95 2.03 -5.70
N THR A 314 8.04 2.05 -4.37
CA THR A 314 7.60 0.96 -3.48
C THR A 314 6.10 0.63 -3.66
N SER A 315 5.67 -0.52 -3.17
CA SER A 315 4.28 -1.01 -3.16
C SER A 315 3.81 -1.27 -1.72
N ASP A 316 2.52 -1.52 -1.52
CA ASP A 316 1.95 -1.91 -0.23
C ASP A 316 1.73 -3.43 -0.16
N LEU A 317 2.84 -4.17 0.01
CA LEU A 317 2.83 -5.64 0.01
C LEU A 317 2.32 -6.22 1.34
N GLY A 318 2.45 -5.45 2.42
CA GLY A 318 1.95 -5.78 3.74
C GLY A 318 2.01 -4.55 4.64
N TYR A 319 1.05 -4.44 5.55
CA TYR A 319 0.98 -3.35 6.51
C TYR A 319 1.42 -3.83 7.89
N GLY A 320 1.85 -2.90 8.75
CA GLY A 320 2.22 -3.20 10.14
C GLY A 320 3.67 -3.67 10.29
N CYS A 321 4.34 -3.20 11.36
CA CYS A 321 5.78 -3.41 11.51
C CYS A 321 6.17 -4.87 11.73
N SER A 322 5.31 -5.66 12.39
CA SER A 322 5.56 -7.10 12.59
C SER A 322 5.53 -7.88 11.26
N VAL A 323 4.53 -7.63 10.43
CA VAL A 323 4.33 -8.33 9.15
C VAL A 323 5.43 -7.96 8.16
N THR A 324 5.76 -6.67 8.08
CA THR A 324 6.78 -6.17 7.16
C THR A 324 8.19 -6.66 7.46
N ALA A 325 8.51 -6.90 8.74
CA ALA A 325 9.75 -7.56 9.16
C ALA A 325 9.86 -9.01 8.66
N GLY A 326 8.73 -9.68 8.40
CA GLY A 326 8.66 -11.06 7.93
C GLY A 326 8.69 -11.24 6.40
N LEU A 327 8.68 -10.15 5.63
CA LEU A 327 8.67 -10.22 4.16
C LEU A 327 9.96 -10.84 3.59
N SER A 328 9.87 -11.36 2.36
CA SER A 328 11.06 -11.79 1.60
C SER A 328 12.04 -10.63 1.40
N VAL A 329 13.33 -10.92 1.15
CA VAL A 329 14.36 -9.90 0.94
C VAL A 329 13.94 -8.86 -0.11
N ALA A 330 13.45 -9.34 -1.27
CA ALA A 330 12.97 -8.47 -2.34
C ALA A 330 11.73 -7.66 -1.94
N ASN A 331 10.79 -8.27 -1.20
CA ASN A 331 9.57 -7.59 -0.76
C ASN A 331 9.86 -6.55 0.32
N LYS A 332 10.81 -6.79 1.23
CA LYS A 332 11.27 -5.80 2.23
C LYS A 332 11.72 -4.50 1.55
N ARG A 333 12.57 -4.62 0.53
CA ARG A 333 13.03 -3.48 -0.27
C ARG A 333 11.89 -2.74 -0.97
N ASN A 334 10.91 -3.49 -1.46
CA ASN A 334 9.85 -2.96 -2.30
C ASN A 334 8.60 -2.54 -1.51
N ASN A 335 8.54 -2.73 -0.19
CA ASN A 335 7.37 -2.43 0.61
C ASN A 335 7.50 -1.09 1.36
N ALA A 336 6.51 -0.21 1.26
CA ALA A 336 6.58 1.13 1.85
C ALA A 336 6.63 1.13 3.38
N ASP A 337 5.89 0.24 4.05
CA ASP A 337 5.89 0.17 5.50
C ASP A 337 7.24 -0.29 6.08
N ASN A 338 8.11 -0.97 5.34
CA ASN A 338 9.47 -1.27 5.81
C ASN A 338 10.29 0.01 6.04
N TYR A 339 10.13 1.02 5.18
CA TYR A 339 10.81 2.33 5.34
C TYR A 339 10.24 3.07 6.54
N ARG A 340 8.90 3.13 6.65
CA ARG A 340 8.21 3.73 7.79
C ARG A 340 8.65 3.11 9.11
N CYS A 341 8.58 1.78 9.21
CA CYS A 341 8.87 1.07 10.45
C CYS A 341 10.35 1.16 10.85
N MET A 342 11.28 1.08 9.91
CA MET A 342 12.70 1.31 10.20
C MET A 342 12.95 2.74 10.70
N GLY A 343 12.43 3.76 9.99
CA GLY A 343 12.62 5.16 10.39
C GLY A 343 12.05 5.46 11.79
N LEU A 344 10.87 4.93 12.11
CA LEU A 344 10.25 5.10 13.43
C LEU A 344 10.99 4.31 14.53
N ALA A 345 11.48 3.10 14.23
CA ALA A 345 12.27 2.32 15.17
C ALA A 345 13.57 3.03 15.55
N ILE A 346 14.28 3.58 14.55
CA ILE A 346 15.50 4.35 14.75
C ILE A 346 15.24 5.63 15.55
N TYR A 347 14.19 6.39 15.19
CA TYR A 347 13.80 7.56 15.98
C TYR A 347 13.52 7.18 17.43
N LYS A 348 12.78 6.09 17.65
CA LYS A 348 12.48 5.63 19.01
C LYS A 348 13.74 5.24 19.77
N HIS A 349 14.71 4.63 19.11
CA HIS A 349 15.98 4.24 19.73
C HIS A 349 16.83 5.44 20.14
N TYR A 350 16.91 6.48 19.31
CA TYR A 350 17.86 7.59 19.53
C TYR A 350 17.25 8.86 20.14
N ASN A 351 15.91 9.02 20.15
CA ASN A 351 15.27 10.29 20.52
C ASN A 351 14.31 10.23 21.72
N CYS A 352 14.10 9.10 22.39
CA CYS A 352 13.02 8.91 23.38
C CYS A 352 13.44 8.71 24.86
#